data_AF-A0A9E4YVH3-F1
#
_entry.id   AF-A0A9E4YVH3-F1
#
_cell.length_a   1.000
_cell.length_b   1.000
_cell.length_c   1.000
_cell.angle_alpha   90.00
_cell.angle_beta   90.00
_cell.angle_gamma   90.00
#
_symmetry.space_group_name_H-M   'P 1'
#
loop_
_entity.id
_entity.type
_entity.pdbx_description
1 polymer ?
#
loop_
_entity_poly.entity_id
_entity_poly.type
_entity_poly.pdbx_seq_one_letter_code
_entity_poly.pdbx_strand_id
1 'polypeptide(L)'
;MKHLLAVVVLIVIVTLAVGFLLNPENLLPTLASEEGAFVDQLFSLYAFVIAFFFALIVVILLYSTIVFRRKKGDDKPGANVHGNSVLEIVW
;
A
#
# COMPACT_ATOMS: atom_id res chain seq x y z
N MET A 1 12.83 -6.26 13.83
CA MET A 1 11.42 -6.02 14.24
C MET A 1 10.98 -4.56 14.11
N LYS A 2 11.77 -3.56 14.56
CA LYS A 2 11.38 -2.13 14.48
C LYS A 2 11.00 -1.64 13.07
N HIS A 3 11.77 -2.01 12.03
CA HIS A 3 11.48 -1.62 10.65
C HIS A 3 10.18 -2.25 10.12
N LEU A 4 9.95 -3.53 10.39
CA LEU A 4 8.74 -4.23 9.96
C LEU A 4 7.50 -3.61 10.61
N LEU A 5 7.55 -3.34 11.92
CA LEU A 5 6.45 -2.66 12.62
C LEU A 5 6.18 -1.27 12.03
N ALA A 6 7.23 -0.49 11.75
CA ALA A 6 7.09 0.84 11.14
C ALA A 6 6.44 0.76 9.75
N VAL A 7 6.87 -0.18 8.91
CA VAL A 7 6.30 -0.39 7.56
C VAL A 7 4.84 -0.81 7.65
N VAL A 8 4.48 -1.77 8.51
CA VAL A 8 3.09 -2.21 8.69
C VAL A 8 2.19 -1.06 9.15
N VAL A 9 2.64 -0.27 10.12
CA VAL A 9 1.89 0.91 10.59
C VAL A 9 1.72 1.94 9.47
N LEU A 10 2.77 2.21 8.70
CA LEU A 10 2.70 3.12 7.56
C LEU A 10 1.75 2.59 6.46
N ILE A 11 1.75 1.28 6.18
CA ILE A 11 0.80 0.68 5.22
C ILE A 11 -0.63 0.91 5.68
N VAL A 12 -0.95 0.68 6.95
CA VAL A 12 -2.30 0.91 7.49
C VAL A 12 -2.69 2.39 7.36
N ILE A 13 -1.81 3.30 7.79
CA ILE A 13 -2.07 4.74 7.71
C ILE A 13 -2.29 5.19 6.27
N VAL A 14 -1.42 4.78 5.34
CA VAL A 14 -1.51 5.17 3.93
C VAL A 14 -2.72 4.52 3.25
N THR A 15 -3.07 3.28 3.58
CA THR A 15 -4.28 2.61 3.08
C THR A 15 -5.52 3.39 3.47
N LEU A 16 -5.64 3.77 4.75
CA LEU A 16 -6.78 4.55 5.24
C LEU A 16 -6.81 5.96 4.63
N ALA A 17 -5.66 6.61 4.51
CA ALA A 17 -5.57 7.93 3.90
C ALA A 17 -5.98 7.90 2.42
N VAL A 18 -5.46 6.95 1.64
CA VAL A 18 -5.80 6.79 0.22
C VAL A 18 -7.25 6.35 0.05
N GLY A 19 -7.73 5.40 0.87
CA GLY A 19 -9.12 4.95 0.85
C GLY A 19 -10.11 6.09 1.15
N PHE A 20 -9.77 6.97 2.09
CA PHE A 20 -10.55 8.18 2.36
C PHE A 20 -10.53 9.16 1.19
N LEU A 21 -9.37 9.38 0.56
CA LEU A 21 -9.25 10.25 -0.62
C LEU A 21 -9.99 9.70 -1.85
N LEU A 22 -10.08 8.37 -1.98
CA LEU A 22 -10.79 7.68 -3.05
C LEU A 22 -12.27 7.45 -2.72
N ASN A 23 -12.88 8.20 -1.79
CA ASN A 23 -14.28 8.00 -1.42
C ASN A 23 -15.19 8.10 -2.67
N PRO A 24 -15.90 7.01 -3.03
CA PRO A 24 -16.66 6.91 -4.27
C PRO A 24 -17.80 7.93 -4.39
N GLU A 25 -18.32 8.46 -3.28
CA GLU A 25 -19.33 9.53 -3.31
C GLU A 25 -18.87 10.77 -4.11
N ASN A 26 -17.56 11.01 -4.20
CA ASN A 26 -17.00 12.12 -4.98
C ASN A 26 -16.60 11.74 -6.42
N LEU A 27 -16.62 10.44 -6.75
CA LEU A 27 -16.06 9.89 -8.01
C LEU A 27 -17.15 9.35 -8.94
N LEU A 28 -18.27 8.87 -8.37
CA LEU A 28 -19.33 8.19 -9.10
C LEU A 28 -20.44 9.17 -9.51
N PRO A 29 -21.07 8.96 -10.68
CA PRO A 29 -22.21 9.77 -11.10
C PRO A 29 -23.44 9.49 -10.23
N THR A 30 -24.43 10.38 -10.29
CA THR A 30 -25.72 10.15 -9.64
C THR A 30 -26.39 8.89 -10.16
N LEU A 31 -27.02 8.12 -9.27
CA LEU A 31 -27.74 6.89 -9.60
C LEU A 31 -28.77 7.11 -10.70
N ALA A 32 -28.71 6.27 -11.73
CA ALA A 32 -29.65 6.25 -12.86
C ALA A 32 -30.64 5.07 -12.80
N SER A 33 -30.42 4.11 -11.90
CA SER A 33 -31.27 2.94 -11.66
C SER A 33 -31.07 2.39 -10.24
N GLU A 34 -32.02 1.57 -9.79
CA GLU A 34 -31.91 0.81 -8.53
C GLU A 34 -30.66 -0.10 -8.51
N GLU A 35 -30.35 -0.72 -9.66
CA GLU A 35 -29.17 -1.60 -9.81
C GLU A 35 -27.84 -0.83 -9.69
N GLY A 36 -27.84 0.49 -9.88
CA GLY A 36 -26.66 1.33 -9.71
C GLY A 36 -26.09 1.27 -8.30
N ALA A 37 -26.93 1.07 -7.27
CA ALA A 37 -26.47 0.99 -5.88
C ALA A 37 -25.55 -0.21 -5.65
N PHE A 38 -25.80 -1.34 -6.31
CA PHE A 38 -24.93 -2.52 -6.24
C PHE A 38 -23.59 -2.29 -6.94
N VAL A 39 -23.61 -1.57 -8.06
CA VAL A 39 -22.40 -1.19 -8.80
C VAL A 39 -21.53 -0.27 -7.94
N ASP A 40 -22.12 0.75 -7.32
CA ASP A 40 -21.40 1.69 -6.47
C ASP A 40 -20.77 1.00 -5.24
N GLN A 41 -21.45 0.01 -4.65
CA GLN A 41 -20.87 -0.83 -3.59
C GLN A 41 -19.65 -1.63 -4.08
N LEU A 42 -19.72 -2.20 -5.28
CA LEU A 42 -18.60 -2.93 -5.86
C LEU A 42 -17.41 -2.00 -6.14
N PHE A 43 -17.67 -0.80 -6.67
CA PHE A 43 -16.63 0.22 -6.87
C PHE A 43 -16.01 0.68 -5.54
N SER A 44 -16.82 0.81 -4.49
CA SER A 44 -16.34 1.13 -3.14
C SER A 44 -15.35 0.07 -2.64
N LEU A 45 -15.70 -1.21 -2.80
CA LEU A 45 -14.82 -2.31 -2.45
C LEU A 45 -13.53 -2.29 -3.27
N TYR A 46 -13.62 -2.10 -4.59
CA TYR A 46 -12.46 -2.02 -5.45
C TYR A 46 -11.54 -0.84 -5.12
N ALA A 47 -12.10 0.34 -4.86
CA ALA A 47 -11.33 1.51 -4.46
C ALA A 47 -10.53 1.23 -3.18
N PHE A 48 -11.14 0.56 -2.20
CA PHE A 48 -10.46 0.17 -0.97
C PHE A 48 -9.34 -0.87 -1.21
N VAL A 49 -9.60 -1.90 -2.02
CA VAL A 49 -8.59 -2.91 -2.37
C VAL A 49 -7.41 -2.29 -3.11
N ILE A 50 -7.69 -1.37 -4.05
CA ILE A 50 -6.65 -0.62 -4.77
C ILE A 50 -5.85 0.24 -3.79
N ALA A 51 -6.49 0.95 -2.86
CA ALA A 51 -5.82 1.75 -1.85
C ALA A 51 -4.86 0.89 -1.00
N PHE A 52 -5.28 -0.31 -0.61
CA PHE A 52 -4.45 -1.25 0.13
C PHE A 52 -3.22 -1.71 -0.64
N PHE A 53 -3.38 -2.21 -1.88
CA PHE A 53 -2.24 -2.67 -2.69
C PHE A 53 -1.30 -1.54 -3.09
N PHE A 54 -1.86 -0.35 -3.41
CA PHE A 54 -1.06 0.85 -3.64
C PHE A 54 -0.19 1.17 -2.42
N ALA A 55 -0.78 1.22 -1.23
CA ALA A 55 -0.04 1.47 0.01
C ALA A 55 1.01 0.38 0.28
N LEU A 56 0.65 -0.89 0.12
CA LEU A 56 1.56 -2.03 0.32
C LEU A 56 2.84 -1.87 -0.49
N ILE A 57 2.72 -1.57 -1.78
CA ILE A 57 3.87 -1.46 -2.69
C ILE A 57 4.64 -0.15 -2.47
N VAL A 58 3.92 0.98 -2.45
CA VAL A 58 4.55 2.31 -2.41
C VAL A 58 5.22 2.59 -1.07
N VAL A 59 4.61 2.18 0.04
CA VAL A 59 5.23 2.34 1.37
C VAL A 59 6.51 1.52 1.47
N ILE A 60 6.50 0.24 1.05
CA ILE A 60 7.70 -0.60 1.08
C ILE A 60 8.81 0.02 0.23
N LEU A 61 8.48 0.50 -0.98
CA LEU A 61 9.43 1.12 -1.89
C LEU A 61 10.02 2.42 -1.31
N LEU A 62 9.18 3.35 -0.86
CA LEU A 62 9.63 4.63 -0.30
C LEU A 62 10.38 4.46 1.01
N TYR A 63 9.90 3.58 1.89
CA TYR A 63 10.62 3.25 3.13
C TYR A 63 12.01 2.71 2.81
N SER A 64 12.12 1.81 1.84
CA SER A 64 13.40 1.20 1.48
C SER A 64 14.40 2.22 0.92
N THR A 65 13.94 3.10 0.03
CA THR A 65 14.79 4.13 -0.59
C THR A 65 15.27 5.19 0.40
N ILE A 66 14.50 5.50 1.45
CA ILE A 66 14.85 6.51 2.45
C ILE A 66 15.70 5.91 3.57
N VAL A 67 15.27 4.79 4.15
CA VAL A 67 15.84 4.23 5.39
C VAL A 67 17.12 3.45 5.13
N PHE A 68 17.19 2.71 4.01
CA PHE A 68 18.37 1.94 3.63
C PHE A 68 19.27 2.68 2.64
N ARG A 69 19.10 4.01 2.52
CA ARG A 69 19.96 4.85 1.68
C ARG A 69 21.40 4.81 2.19
N ARG A 70 22.35 4.58 1.29
CA ARG A 70 23.79 4.61 1.59
C ARG A 70 24.19 5.94 2.25
N LYS A 71 24.96 5.88 3.34
CA LYS A 71 25.49 7.06 4.02
C LYS A 71 26.74 7.58 3.32
N LYS A 72 27.01 8.88 3.46
CA LYS A 72 28.20 9.51 2.88
C LYS A 72 29.46 8.89 3.52
N GLY A 73 30.36 8.38 2.68
CA GLY A 73 31.61 7.74 3.13
C GLY A 73 31.45 6.30 3.65
N ASP A 74 30.27 5.69 3.48
CA ASP A 74 30.08 4.26 3.76
C ASP A 74 30.27 3.46 2.46
N ASP A 75 31.41 2.77 2.38
CA ASP A 75 31.78 1.89 1.26
C ASP A 75 31.66 0.41 1.62
N LYS A 76 31.04 0.09 2.76
CA LYS A 76 30.79 -1.30 3.13
C LYS A 76 29.76 -1.93 2.20
N PRO A 77 29.96 -3.19 1.78
CA PRO A 77 28.94 -3.91 1.03
C PRO A 77 27.66 -4.07 1.88
N GLY A 78 26.51 -4.02 1.22
CA GLY A 78 25.23 -4.35 1.85
C GLY A 78 25.19 -5.82 2.29
N ALA A 79 24.17 -6.18 3.07
CA ALA A 79 23.97 -7.57 3.47
C ALA A 79 23.71 -8.45 2.23
N ASN A 80 24.41 -9.58 2.10
CA ASN A 80 24.23 -10.55 1.04
C ASN A 80 23.00 -11.44 1.34
N VAL A 81 21.81 -10.93 1.01
CA VAL A 81 20.53 -11.65 1.15
C VAL A 81 20.04 -12.05 -0.24
N HIS A 82 19.73 -13.33 -0.43
CA HIS A 82 19.32 -13.88 -1.74
C HIS A 82 17.84 -14.24 -1.83
N GLY A 83 17.13 -14.38 -0.70
CA GLY A 83 15.71 -14.74 -0.71
C GLY A 83 15.17 -15.12 0.66
N ASN A 84 13.89 -15.46 0.69
CA ASN A 84 13.19 -15.97 1.87
C ASN A 84 12.00 -16.82 1.43
N SER A 85 12.11 -18.14 1.53
CA SER A 85 11.09 -19.08 1.04
C SER A 85 9.71 -18.90 1.70
N VAL A 86 9.67 -18.49 2.96
CA VAL A 86 8.38 -18.24 3.65
C VAL A 86 7.71 -17.00 3.06
N LEU A 87 8.47 -15.93 2.83
CA LEU A 87 7.95 -14.73 2.19
C LEU A 87 7.49 -15.02 0.77
N GLU A 88 8.22 -15.87 0.04
CA GLU A 88 7.92 -16.24 -1.33
C GLU A 88 6.64 -17.06 -1.50
N ILE A 89 6.21 -17.77 -0.45
CA ILE A 89 4.93 -18.50 -0.44
C ILE A 89 3.77 -17.59 -0.05
N VAL A 90 4.04 -16.56 0.77
CA VAL A 90 3.01 -15.68 1.34
C VAL A 90 2.60 -14.54 0.39
N TRP A 91 3.55 -14.00 -0.38
CA TRP A 91 3.32 -12.86 -1.29
C TRP A 91 2.58 -13.25 -2.58
#